data_AF-A0A4V1SRP9-F1
#
_entry.id   AF-A0A4V1SRP9-F1
#
_cell.length_a   1.000
_cell.length_b   1.000
_cell.length_c   1.000
_cell.angle_alpha   90.00
_cell.angle_beta   90.00
_cell.angle_gamma   90.00
#
_symmetry.space_group_name_H-M   'P 1'
#
loop_
_entity.id
_entity.type
_entity.pdbx_description
1 polymer ?
#
loop_
_entity_poly.entity_id
_entity_poly.type
_entity_poly.pdbx_seq_one_letter_code
_entity_poly.pdbx_strand_id
1 'polypeptide(L)'
;PNSTQSTLNDQLADFQQSWNAQAPAGLQQKFEHGIEEIKAINQTGLKAGDKAPDFELNNATGNPIKLTELLKNGPVVFSWYRGGWCPYCNIQ
;
A
#
# COMPACT_ATOMS: atom_id res chain seq x y z
N PRO A 1 -19.87 -25.95 -4.85
CA PRO A 1 -19.33 -25.34 -6.08
C PRO A 1 -18.28 -24.29 -5.72
N ASN A 2 -17.01 -24.71 -5.68
CA ASN A 2 -15.88 -23.85 -5.32
C ASN A 2 -15.58 -22.91 -6.49
N SER A 3 -15.87 -21.62 -6.32
CA SER A 3 -15.35 -20.57 -7.19
C SER A 3 -13.84 -20.49 -6.99
N THR A 4 -13.08 -20.80 -8.04
CA THR A 4 -11.66 -20.46 -8.14
C THR A 4 -11.54 -18.94 -8.14
N GLN A 5 -11.41 -18.33 -6.95
CA GLN A 5 -11.09 -16.91 -6.84
C GLN A 5 -9.64 -16.67 -7.23
N SER A 6 -9.45 -15.71 -8.14
CA SER A 6 -8.15 -15.20 -8.59
C SER A 6 -7.32 -14.71 -7.40
N THR A 7 -6.02 -15.05 -7.37
CA THR A 7 -5.15 -14.64 -6.25
C THR A 7 -4.90 -13.13 -6.27
N LEU A 8 -4.41 -12.57 -5.16
CA LEU A 8 -4.02 -11.16 -5.13
C LEU A 8 -2.99 -10.82 -6.23
N ASN A 9 -2.02 -11.72 -6.47
CA ASN A 9 -1.01 -11.52 -7.50
C ASN A 9 -1.61 -11.51 -8.90
N ASP A 10 -2.60 -12.38 -9.15
CA ASP A 10 -3.31 -12.43 -10.43
C ASP A 10 -4.09 -11.12 -10.65
N GLN A 11 -4.83 -10.64 -9.64
CA GLN A 11 -5.59 -9.39 -9.71
C GLN A 11 -4.69 -8.16 -9.95
N LEU A 12 -3.51 -8.12 -9.33
CA LEU A 12 -2.53 -7.04 -9.53
C LEU A 12 -1.94 -7.08 -10.94
N ALA A 13 -1.65 -8.27 -11.47
CA ALA A 13 -1.14 -8.45 -12.83
C ALA A 13 -2.19 -8.01 -13.86
N ASP A 14 -3.45 -8.41 -13.67
CA ASP A 14 -4.57 -8.04 -14.53
C ASP A 14 -4.79 -6.52 -14.56
N PHE A 15 -4.73 -5.87 -13.39
CA PHE A 15 -4.82 -4.41 -13.29
C PHE A 15 -3.67 -3.73 -14.04
N GLN A 16 -2.43 -4.18 -13.86
CA GLN A 16 -1.27 -3.59 -14.52
C GLN A 16 -1.34 -3.74 -16.05
N GLN A 17 -1.77 -4.91 -16.54
CA GLN A 17 -1.98 -5.13 -17.98
C GLN A 17 -3.08 -4.23 -18.54
N SER A 18 -4.21 -4.10 -17.83
CA SER A 18 -5.34 -3.26 -18.24
C SER A 18 -4.96 -1.79 -18.28
N TRP A 19 -4.23 -1.32 -17.27
CA TRP A 19 -3.73 0.05 -17.22
C TRP A 19 -2.75 0.34 -18.37
N ASN A 20 -1.81 -0.58 -18.65
CA ASN A 20 -0.89 -0.44 -19.78
C ASN A 20 -1.63 -0.39 -21.12
N ALA A 21 -2.66 -1.23 -21.32
CA ALA A 21 -3.41 -1.24 -22.58
C ALA A 21 -4.21 0.05 -22.82
N GLN A 22 -4.66 0.72 -21.76
CA GLN A 22 -5.59 1.86 -21.83
C GLN A 22 -4.94 3.22 -21.58
N ALA A 23 -3.66 3.25 -21.17
CA ALA A 23 -2.97 4.49 -20.85
C ALA A 23 -2.83 5.38 -22.10
N PRO A 24 -3.16 6.69 -22.01
CA PRO A 24 -2.92 7.65 -23.09
C PRO A 24 -1.46 7.71 -23.51
N ALA A 25 -1.23 8.06 -24.79
CA ALA A 25 0.11 8.22 -25.34
C ALA A 25 0.97 9.17 -24.48
N GLY A 26 2.17 8.72 -24.12
CA GLY A 26 3.12 9.48 -23.30
C GLY A 26 2.82 9.51 -21.79
N LEU A 27 1.68 8.96 -21.33
CA LEU A 27 1.41 8.88 -19.90
C LEU A 27 2.27 7.82 -19.22
N GLN A 28 2.44 6.64 -19.85
CA GLN A 28 3.28 5.56 -19.32
C GLN A 28 4.71 6.03 -19.06
N GLN A 29 5.31 6.73 -20.02
CA GLN A 29 6.67 7.26 -19.93
C GLN A 29 6.82 8.24 -18.77
N LYS A 30 5.81 9.07 -18.48
CA LYS A 30 5.82 9.96 -17.31
C LYS A 30 5.79 9.18 -15.99
N PHE A 31 4.99 8.13 -15.92
CA PHE A 31 4.96 7.26 -14.74
C PHE A 31 6.27 6.51 -14.56
N GLU A 32 6.83 5.94 -15.63
CA GLU A 32 8.13 5.27 -15.63
C GLU A 32 9.22 6.22 -15.16
N HIS A 33 9.27 7.44 -15.68
CA HIS A 33 10.22 8.46 -15.24
C HIS A 33 10.10 8.74 -13.73
N GLY A 34 8.89 8.98 -13.23
CA GLY A 34 8.67 9.22 -11.80
C GLY A 34 9.05 8.01 -10.93
N ILE A 35 8.84 6.79 -11.42
CA ILE A 35 9.28 5.57 -10.73
C ILE A 35 10.82 5.52 -10.65
N GLU A 36 11.52 5.82 -11.74
CA GLU A 36 12.99 5.85 -11.75
C GLU A 36 13.54 6.95 -10.84
N GLU A 37 12.92 8.13 -10.80
CA GLU A 37 13.28 9.21 -9.85
C GLU A 37 13.17 8.72 -8.40
N ILE A 38 12.07 8.05 -8.04
CA ILE A 38 11.87 7.53 -6.68
C ILE A 38 12.84 6.38 -6.35
N LYS A 39 13.15 5.48 -7.31
CA LYS A 39 14.12 4.41 -7.11
C LYS A 39 15.54 4.94 -6.86
N ALA A 40 15.88 6.08 -7.47
CA ALA A 40 17.17 6.73 -7.27
C ALA A 40 17.30 7.38 -5.88
N ILE A 41 16.19 7.60 -5.17
CA ILE A 41 16.21 8.06 -3.78
C ILE A 41 16.69 6.90 -2.90
N ASN A 42 17.78 7.12 -2.17
CA ASN A 42 18.22 6.20 -1.13
C ASN A 42 17.27 6.30 0.08
N GLN A 43 16.17 5.56 0.04
CA GLN A 43 15.16 5.60 1.08
C GLN A 43 15.67 4.94 2.37
N THR A 44 15.51 5.66 3.48
CA THR A 44 15.70 5.12 4.82
C THR A 44 14.34 4.69 5.37
N GLY A 45 14.18 3.41 5.68
CA GLY A 45 13.00 2.85 6.33
C GLY A 45 13.39 1.90 7.45
N LEU A 46 12.41 1.57 8.30
CA LEU A 46 12.57 0.52 9.31
C LEU A 46 12.81 -0.82 8.62
N LYS A 47 13.73 -1.61 9.16
CA LYS A 47 14.03 -2.96 8.71
C LYS A 47 13.33 -3.98 9.59
N ALA A 48 13.24 -5.21 9.12
CA ALA A 48 12.74 -6.31 9.93
C ALA A 48 13.58 -6.45 11.22
N GLY A 49 12.91 -6.51 12.36
CA GLY A 49 13.53 -6.53 13.68
C GLY A 49 13.67 -5.15 14.34
N ASP A 50 13.57 -4.05 13.58
CA ASP A 50 13.53 -2.72 14.18
C ASP A 50 12.24 -2.52 14.99
N LYS A 51 12.35 -1.79 16.09
CA LYS A 51 11.19 -1.41 16.89
C LYS A 51 10.40 -0.33 16.14
N ALA A 52 9.11 -0.58 15.93
CA ALA A 52 8.20 0.44 15.41
C ALA A 52 8.17 1.67 16.35
N PRO A 53 8.35 2.90 15.83
CA PRO A 53 8.13 4.13 16.58
C PRO A 53 6.70 4.15 17.13
N ASP A 54 6.58 4.59 18.38
CA ASP A 54 5.27 4.82 18.96
C ASP A 54 4.61 6.03 18.28
N PHE A 55 3.30 5.99 18.16
CA PHE A 55 2.51 7.05 17.55
C PHE A 55 1.16 7.15 18.22
N GLU A 56 0.55 8.33 18.13
CA GLU A 56 -0.84 8.57 18.46
C GLU A 56 -1.53 9.22 17.26
N LEU A 57 -2.56 8.57 16.75
CA LEU A 57 -3.32 9.02 15.58
C LEU A 57 -4.81 8.95 15.89
N ASN A 58 -5.61 9.80 15.25
CA ASN A 58 -7.06 9.67 15.33
C ASN A 58 -7.53 8.55 14.39
N ASN A 59 -8.41 7.69 14.90
CA ASN A 59 -9.11 6.71 14.08
C ASN A 59 -10.17 7.39 13.20
N ALA A 60 -10.89 6.60 12.40
CA ALA A 60 -11.94 7.10 11.50
C ALA A 60 -13.10 7.84 12.20
N THR A 61 -13.31 7.64 13.50
CA THR A 61 -14.33 8.34 14.29
C THR A 61 -13.77 9.52 15.09
N GLY A 62 -12.49 9.89 14.87
CA GLY A 62 -11.84 11.00 15.56
C GLY A 62 -11.29 10.66 16.95
N ASN A 63 -11.35 9.40 17.37
CA ASN A 63 -10.84 8.98 18.68
C ASN A 63 -9.33 8.70 18.59
N PRO A 64 -8.51 9.21 19.53
CA PRO A 64 -7.09 8.94 19.53
C PRO A 64 -6.82 7.46 19.83
N ILE A 65 -5.92 6.87 19.05
CA ILE A 65 -5.38 5.53 19.24
C ILE A 65 -3.87 5.61 19.31
N LYS A 66 -3.28 4.84 20.23
CA LYS A 66 -1.83 4.81 20.46
C LYS A 66 -1.27 3.41 20.24
N LEU A 67 -0.16 3.29 19.51
CA LEU A 67 0.43 1.98 19.19
C LEU A 67 0.76 1.18 20.45
N THR A 68 1.34 1.82 21.48
CA THR A 68 1.66 1.13 22.75
C THR A 68 0.44 0.56 23.45
N GLU A 69 -0.72 1.21 23.35
CA GLU A 69 -1.96 0.70 23.97
C GLU A 69 -2.52 -0.50 23.20
N LEU A 70 -2.45 -0.48 21.86
CA LEU A 70 -2.85 -1.61 21.04
C LEU A 70 -1.98 -2.85 21.29
N LEU A 71 -0.66 -2.65 21.43
CA LEU A 71 0.30 -3.73 21.68
C LEU A 71 0.10 -4.44 23.02
N LYS A 72 -0.56 -3.80 24.02
CA LYS A 72 -0.92 -4.47 25.29
C LYS A 72 -1.96 -5.58 25.07
N ASN A 73 -2.76 -5.48 24.02
CA ASN A 73 -3.81 -6.44 23.70
C ASN A 73 -3.32 -7.58 22.79
N GLY A 74 -2.10 -7.47 22.25
CA GLY A 74 -1.48 -8.48 21.40
C GLY A 74 -0.72 -7.90 20.20
N PRO A 75 -0.27 -8.76 19.28
CA PRO A 75 0.39 -8.33 18.05
C PRO A 75 -0.50 -7.41 17.21
N VAL A 76 0.11 -6.37 16.61
CA VAL A 76 -0.58 -5.42 15.74
C VAL A 76 -0.06 -5.57 14.31
N VAL A 77 -0.98 -5.66 13.35
CA VAL A 77 -0.69 -5.56 11.92
C VAL A 77 -0.96 -4.13 11.49
N PHE A 78 0.04 -3.47 10.92
CA PHE A 78 -0.09 -2.14 10.34
C PHE A 78 -0.15 -2.25 8.81
N SER A 79 -1.19 -1.68 8.20
CA SER A 79 -1.34 -1.62 6.75
C SER A 79 -1.48 -0.17 6.31
N TRP A 80 -0.77 0.21 5.24
CA TRP A 80 -0.82 1.55 4.68
C TRP A 80 -1.87 1.62 3.57
N TYR A 81 -2.98 2.28 3.86
CA TYR A 81 -4.02 2.58 2.87
C TYR A 81 -3.88 4.02 2.38
N ARG A 82 -3.43 4.19 1.13
CA ARG A 82 -3.17 5.51 0.57
C ARG A 82 -4.44 6.32 0.26
N GLY A 83 -5.57 5.64 0.08
CA GLY A 83 -6.88 6.25 -0.15
C GLY A 83 -7.67 5.57 -1.26
N GLY A 84 -8.98 5.82 -1.31
CA GLY A 84 -9.91 5.20 -2.27
C GLY A 84 -9.62 5.47 -3.74
N TRP A 85 -8.81 6.48 -4.03
CA TRP A 85 -8.32 6.81 -5.37
C TRP A 85 -7.18 5.90 -5.85
N CYS A 86 -6.56 5.11 -4.96
CA CYS A 86 -5.46 4.23 -5.30
C CYS A 86 -6.01 2.84 -5.68
N PRO A 87 -5.99 2.44 -6.97
CA PRO A 87 -6.54 1.16 -7.39
C PRO A 87 -5.85 -0.02 -6.71
N TYR A 88 -4.52 0.04 -6.58
CA TYR A 88 -3.74 -0.98 -5.85
C TYR A 88 -4.18 -1.15 -4.40
N CYS A 89 -4.54 -0.06 -3.69
CA CYS A 89 -4.97 -0.16 -2.29
C CYS A 89 -6.35 -0.80 -2.14
N ASN A 90 -7.18 -0.76 -3.17
CA ASN A 90 -8.52 -1.35 -3.14
C ASN A 90 -8.54 -2.82 -3.64
N ILE A 91 -7.43 -3.29 -4.24
CA ILE A 91 -7.23 -4.68 -4.65
C ILE A 91 -6.68 -5.53 -3.49
N GLN A 92 -5.96 -4.89 -2.55
CA GLN A 92 -5.38 -5.50 -1.35
C GLN A 92 -6.41 -6.23 -0.47
#